data_AF-A0AA46TM03-F1
#
_entry.id   AF-A0AA46TM03-F1
#
_cell.length_a   1.000
_cell.length_b   1.000
_cell.length_c   1.000
_cell.angle_alpha   90.00
_cell.angle_beta   90.00
_cell.angle_gamma   90.00
#
_symmetry.space_group_name_H-M   'P 1'
#
loop_
_entity.id
_entity.type
_entity.pdbx_description
1 polymer ?
#
loop_
_entity_poly.entity_id
_entity_poly.type
_entity_poly.pdbx_seq_one_letter_code
_entity_poly.pdbx_strand_id
1 'polypeptide(L)'
;MATAAAALVAGTFSVITSPVQAAEAMPIAEIQGPGDATPYAGETVTTRGVVTAAYPQGGFDGFYVQTAGTGADDPADHTASDAIFVYAGDAPVDVQVGDHVEVTGEASEHEGLTEISQAADGVTVLDEPAEAVKPAEIAYPATDEAREAYEGMLLAPQGSFTVSDNYDANFFAEFTLASGTTPLRQPTDAAAPGSDEAAAIEADNDARAVKLDDGASINFSDGDDRNIPLPYLLSPKTQVRTGAPVTFDAPVVLDWRYDAWRFQPTTQLTAANDDAVDPVTFGKTREARPADVGGSVQLATFNVLNYFTTTGDRLDGCSYYRDREGNPIAVRGGCDARGAANAENLERQQVKIVKAINRLDADVVTLEEIENSAVFGKDRDTALGRLTDALNAAAGGEPVDVRAVARVGTRG
;
A
#
# COMPACT_ATOMS: atom_id res chain seq x y z
N MET A 1 -82.84 -25.15 -31.54
CA MET A 1 -81.65 -24.28 -31.47
C MET A 1 -82.02 -23.10 -30.60
N ALA A 2 -81.53 -23.07 -29.34
CA ALA A 2 -81.80 -21.99 -28.39
C ALA A 2 -80.53 -21.15 -28.25
N THR A 3 -80.63 -19.86 -28.54
CA THR A 3 -79.56 -18.87 -28.47
C THR A 3 -79.44 -18.38 -27.03
N ALA A 4 -78.29 -18.59 -26.38
CA ALA A 4 -77.99 -18.07 -25.04
C ALA A 4 -77.34 -16.69 -25.15
N ALA A 5 -77.89 -15.70 -24.44
CA ALA A 5 -77.32 -14.38 -24.28
C ALA A 5 -76.40 -14.35 -23.05
N ALA A 6 -75.15 -13.93 -23.23
CA ALA A 6 -74.20 -13.71 -22.14
C ALA A 6 -74.27 -12.24 -21.68
N ALA A 7 -74.55 -12.02 -20.40
CA ALA A 7 -74.49 -10.70 -19.76
C ALA A 7 -73.07 -10.46 -19.24
N LEU A 8 -72.47 -9.34 -19.64
CA LEU A 8 -71.16 -8.88 -19.19
C LEU A 8 -71.35 -8.06 -17.90
N VAL A 9 -70.80 -8.53 -16.77
CA VAL A 9 -70.76 -7.77 -15.51
C VAL A 9 -69.40 -7.07 -15.43
N ALA A 10 -69.39 -5.74 -15.49
CA ALA A 10 -68.20 -4.94 -15.26
C ALA A 10 -67.99 -4.76 -13.76
N GLY A 11 -66.99 -5.45 -13.19
CA GLY A 11 -66.53 -5.25 -11.83
C GLY A 11 -65.42 -4.20 -11.78
N THR A 12 -65.66 -3.08 -11.10
CA THR A 12 -64.63 -2.09 -10.76
C THR A 12 -63.75 -2.64 -9.64
N PHE A 13 -62.48 -2.93 -9.94
CA PHE A 13 -61.45 -3.20 -8.94
C PHE A 13 -60.89 -1.86 -8.44
N SER A 14 -61.19 -1.52 -7.17
CA SER A 14 -60.43 -0.49 -6.46
C SER A 14 -59.14 -1.10 -5.96
N VAL A 15 -58.01 -0.67 -6.53
CA VAL A 15 -56.68 -0.96 -6.01
C VAL A 15 -56.51 -0.13 -4.75
N ILE A 16 -56.53 -0.79 -3.59
CA ILE A 16 -56.12 -0.17 -2.32
C ILE A 16 -54.59 -0.25 -2.31
N THR A 17 -53.92 0.81 -2.76
CA THR A 17 -52.48 0.97 -2.51
C THR A 17 -52.32 1.33 -1.03
N SER A 18 -52.01 0.35 -0.20
CA SER A 18 -51.43 0.63 1.11
C SER A 18 -50.16 1.46 0.90
N PRO A 19 -49.94 2.57 1.63
CA PRO A 19 -48.65 3.24 1.57
C PRO A 19 -47.59 2.25 2.02
N VAL A 20 -46.57 2.03 1.19
CA VAL A 20 -45.33 1.37 1.62
C VAL A 20 -44.80 2.22 2.76
N GLN A 21 -44.80 1.67 3.97
CA GLN A 21 -44.13 2.28 5.10
C GLN A 21 -42.63 2.25 4.76
N ALA A 22 -42.01 3.42 4.66
CA ALA A 22 -40.56 3.51 4.50
C ALA A 22 -39.92 2.68 5.62
N ALA A 23 -38.95 1.83 5.28
CA ALA A 23 -38.19 1.10 6.28
C ALA A 23 -37.55 2.13 7.23
N GLU A 24 -37.62 1.86 8.53
CA GLU A 24 -37.02 2.75 9.53
C GLU A 24 -35.49 2.65 9.39
N ALA A 25 -34.81 3.80 9.35
CA ALA A 25 -33.36 3.83 9.22
C ALA A 25 -32.70 3.24 10.48
N MET A 26 -31.85 2.24 10.27
CA MET A 26 -31.06 1.58 11.30
C MET A 26 -29.78 2.37 11.60
N PRO A 27 -29.34 2.45 12.87
CA PRO A 27 -28.03 2.99 13.22
C PRO A 27 -26.90 2.19 12.56
N ILE A 28 -25.86 2.87 12.08
CA ILE A 28 -24.71 2.21 11.46
C ILE A 28 -24.03 1.25 12.45
N ALA A 29 -23.90 1.64 13.72
CA ALA A 29 -23.37 0.78 14.78
C ALA A 29 -24.15 -0.54 14.99
N GLU A 30 -25.44 -0.57 14.68
CA GLU A 30 -26.20 -1.83 14.70
C GLU A 30 -25.87 -2.70 13.48
N ILE A 31 -25.71 -2.08 12.30
CA ILE A 31 -25.32 -2.78 11.08
C ILE A 31 -23.92 -3.37 11.20
N GLN A 32 -22.97 -2.62 11.76
CA GLN A 32 -21.63 -3.09 12.06
C GLN A 32 -21.66 -4.20 13.12
N GLY A 33 -22.27 -3.91 14.28
CA GLY A 33 -22.23 -4.79 15.43
C GLY A 33 -20.86 -4.79 16.13
N PRO A 34 -20.72 -5.52 17.25
CA PRO A 34 -19.51 -5.48 18.10
C PRO A 34 -18.43 -6.52 17.73
N GLY A 35 -18.61 -7.25 16.63
CA GLY A 35 -17.70 -8.29 16.18
C GLY A 35 -17.03 -7.92 14.86
N ASP A 36 -16.39 -8.90 14.23
CA ASP A 36 -15.70 -8.83 12.94
C ASP A 36 -16.63 -9.16 11.74
N ALA A 37 -17.94 -9.19 11.97
CA ALA A 37 -18.93 -9.45 10.92
C ALA A 37 -20.29 -8.85 11.28
N THR A 38 -20.95 -8.30 10.25
CA THR A 38 -22.29 -7.75 10.38
C THR A 38 -23.32 -8.80 10.82
N PRO A 39 -24.16 -8.51 11.84
CA PRO A 39 -25.28 -9.37 12.21
C PRO A 39 -26.42 -9.38 11.16
N TYR A 40 -26.32 -8.56 10.11
CA TYR A 40 -27.33 -8.38 9.05
C TYR A 40 -26.87 -8.94 7.70
N ALA A 41 -25.93 -9.89 7.69
CA ALA A 41 -25.36 -10.44 6.46
C ALA A 41 -26.44 -10.99 5.51
N GLY A 42 -26.47 -10.46 4.28
CA GLY A 42 -27.45 -10.79 3.24
C GLY A 42 -28.83 -10.16 3.42
N GLU A 43 -29.01 -9.29 4.43
CA GLU A 43 -30.25 -8.55 4.63
C GLU A 43 -30.17 -7.16 3.98
N THR A 44 -31.31 -6.68 3.45
CA THR A 44 -31.42 -5.30 2.98
C THR A 44 -31.67 -4.38 4.17
N VAL A 45 -30.72 -3.48 4.42
CA VAL A 45 -30.78 -2.47 5.47
C VAL A 45 -31.00 -1.08 4.87
N THR A 46 -31.51 -0.15 5.67
CA THR A 46 -31.53 1.28 5.34
C THR A 46 -30.88 2.04 6.48
N THR A 47 -29.96 2.95 6.19
CA THR A 47 -29.27 3.76 7.20
C THR A 47 -29.09 5.19 6.74
N ARG A 48 -28.70 6.08 7.66
CA ARG A 48 -28.40 7.48 7.37
C ARG A 48 -27.05 7.85 7.98
N GLY A 49 -26.29 8.65 7.25
CA GLY A 49 -24.98 9.09 7.69
C GLY A 49 -24.46 10.26 6.88
N VAL A 50 -23.36 10.84 7.35
CA VAL A 50 -22.61 11.87 6.65
C VAL A 50 -21.47 11.20 5.89
N VAL A 51 -21.30 11.53 4.62
CA VAL A 51 -20.20 11.01 3.80
C VAL A 51 -18.88 11.56 4.34
N THR A 52 -17.97 10.66 4.76
CA THR A 52 -16.65 11.01 5.31
C THR A 52 -15.52 10.84 4.30
N ALA A 53 -15.70 9.96 3.32
CA ALA A 53 -14.76 9.76 2.22
C ALA A 53 -15.47 9.24 0.96
N ALA A 54 -14.97 9.56 -0.23
CA ALA A 54 -15.55 9.12 -1.49
C ALA A 54 -14.49 8.80 -2.55
N TYR A 55 -14.69 7.67 -3.26
CA TYR A 55 -13.75 7.12 -4.24
C TYR A 55 -14.49 6.81 -5.56
N PRO A 56 -14.88 7.84 -6.34
CA PRO A 56 -15.55 7.66 -7.64
C PRO A 56 -14.63 7.12 -8.73
N GLN A 57 -13.32 7.09 -8.47
CA GLN A 57 -12.25 6.64 -9.34
C GLN A 57 -11.21 5.91 -8.48
N GLY A 58 -10.28 5.22 -9.14
CA GLY A 58 -9.25 4.46 -8.45
C GLY A 58 -9.65 3.02 -8.12
N GLY A 59 -10.90 2.61 -8.40
CA GLY A 59 -11.32 1.21 -8.36
C GLY A 59 -11.75 0.70 -6.98
N PHE A 60 -12.06 1.59 -6.05
CA PHE A 60 -12.83 1.26 -4.84
C PHE A 60 -14.34 1.37 -5.08
N ASP A 61 -14.76 2.20 -6.03
CA ASP A 61 -16.13 2.31 -6.53
C ASP A 61 -17.16 2.45 -5.41
N GLY A 62 -16.88 3.33 -4.44
CA GLY A 62 -17.72 3.51 -3.26
C GLY A 62 -17.33 4.71 -2.40
N PHE A 63 -17.92 4.79 -1.21
CA PHE A 63 -17.75 5.89 -0.26
C PHE A 63 -18.03 5.42 1.17
N TYR A 64 -17.46 6.10 2.18
CA TYR A 64 -17.80 5.84 3.58
C TYR A 64 -18.87 6.82 4.06
N VAL A 65 -19.81 6.31 4.84
CA VAL A 65 -20.77 7.10 5.60
C VAL A 65 -20.57 6.84 7.08
N GLN A 66 -20.69 7.88 7.91
CA GLN A 66 -20.61 7.78 9.35
C GLN A 66 -21.79 8.47 10.03
N THR A 67 -22.26 7.92 11.15
CA THR A 67 -23.38 8.48 11.93
C THR A 67 -23.13 9.95 12.25
N ALA A 68 -24.13 10.81 12.01
CA ALA A 68 -23.99 12.25 12.22
C ALA A 68 -23.58 12.60 13.66
N GLY A 69 -22.62 13.51 13.83
CA GLY A 69 -22.15 14.03 15.12
C GLY A 69 -21.24 13.12 15.95
N THR A 70 -21.01 11.87 15.53
CA THR A 70 -20.17 10.89 16.25
C THR A 70 -18.67 11.10 16.01
N GLY A 71 -17.87 10.30 16.72
CA GLY A 71 -16.41 10.25 16.62
C GLY A 71 -15.68 11.04 17.70
N ALA A 72 -16.38 11.74 18.58
CA ALA A 72 -15.79 12.37 19.77
C ALA A 72 -16.22 11.68 21.08
N ASP A 73 -16.74 10.46 20.97
CA ASP A 73 -17.19 9.65 22.09
C ASP A 73 -16.01 9.06 22.87
N ASP A 74 -16.24 8.66 24.12
CA ASP A 74 -15.20 8.02 24.92
C ASP A 74 -14.84 6.66 24.28
N PRO A 75 -13.57 6.39 23.95
CA PRO A 75 -13.16 5.11 23.40
C PRO A 75 -13.60 3.88 24.23
N ALA A 76 -13.80 4.05 25.54
CA ALA A 76 -14.28 2.97 26.41
C ALA A 76 -15.77 2.63 26.21
N ASP A 77 -16.57 3.57 25.68
CA ASP A 77 -17.99 3.39 25.39
C ASP A 77 -18.23 2.95 23.94
N HIS A 78 -17.17 2.93 23.12
CA HIS A 78 -17.25 2.60 21.70
C HIS A 78 -17.05 1.10 21.48
N THR A 79 -18.16 0.39 21.22
CA THR A 79 -18.16 -1.08 21.07
C THR A 79 -18.46 -1.57 19.66
N ALA A 80 -18.82 -0.67 18.74
CA ALA A 80 -19.15 -0.97 17.34
C ALA A 80 -18.93 0.30 16.53
N SER A 81 -18.49 0.16 15.28
CA SER A 81 -18.19 1.31 14.43
C SER A 81 -19.45 2.11 14.06
N ASP A 82 -19.32 3.44 14.08
CA ASP A 82 -20.34 4.36 13.59
C ASP A 82 -20.27 4.59 12.08
N ALA A 83 -19.35 3.94 11.38
CA ALA A 83 -19.14 4.10 9.95
C ALA A 83 -19.24 2.79 9.19
N ILE A 84 -19.57 2.90 7.91
CA ILE A 84 -19.70 1.75 7.02
C ILE A 84 -19.32 2.15 5.59
N PHE A 85 -18.68 1.24 4.87
CA PHE A 85 -18.43 1.42 3.45
C PHE A 85 -19.70 1.15 2.64
N VAL A 86 -19.96 1.97 1.64
CA VAL A 86 -21.06 1.80 0.68
C VAL A 86 -20.45 1.52 -0.68
N TYR A 87 -20.59 0.28 -1.13
CA TYR A 87 -20.13 -0.16 -2.44
C TYR A 87 -21.17 0.18 -3.50
N ALA A 88 -20.77 0.96 -4.51
CA ALA A 88 -21.64 1.41 -5.59
C ALA A 88 -21.64 0.47 -6.80
N GLY A 89 -20.64 -0.40 -6.92
CA GLY A 89 -20.46 -1.25 -8.10
C GLY A 89 -20.38 -0.43 -9.39
N ASP A 90 -21.17 -0.77 -10.39
CA ASP A 90 -21.21 -0.06 -11.68
C ASP A 90 -21.96 1.30 -11.61
N ALA A 91 -22.63 1.60 -10.50
CA ALA A 91 -23.35 2.86 -10.33
C ALA A 91 -22.38 4.01 -10.04
N PRO A 92 -22.66 5.25 -10.51
CA PRO A 92 -21.80 6.38 -10.22
C PRO A 92 -21.83 6.72 -8.72
N VAL A 93 -20.66 6.99 -8.15
CA VAL A 93 -20.52 7.61 -6.82
C VAL A 93 -20.79 9.12 -6.96
N ASP A 94 -22.06 9.51 -6.87
CA ASP A 94 -22.53 10.91 -7.01
C ASP A 94 -22.83 11.53 -5.63
N VAL A 95 -21.83 11.50 -4.74
CA VAL A 95 -21.88 12.10 -3.40
C VAL A 95 -20.58 12.86 -3.13
N GLN A 96 -20.63 13.82 -2.23
CA GLN A 96 -19.49 14.61 -1.80
C GLN A 96 -19.26 14.43 -0.29
N VAL A 97 -18.00 14.54 0.15
CA VAL A 97 -17.68 14.58 1.59
C VAL A 97 -18.48 15.70 2.26
N GLY A 98 -19.20 15.35 3.33
CA GLY A 98 -20.10 16.24 4.06
C GLY A 98 -21.57 16.13 3.68
N ASP A 99 -21.93 15.42 2.60
CA ASP A 99 -23.33 15.16 2.25
C ASP A 99 -23.98 14.27 3.32
N HIS A 100 -25.21 14.62 3.72
CA HIS A 100 -26.05 13.75 4.54
C HIS A 100 -26.88 12.86 3.61
N VAL A 101 -26.74 11.54 3.74
CA VAL A 101 -27.34 10.58 2.82
C VAL A 101 -28.18 9.54 3.57
N GLU A 102 -29.23 9.07 2.91
CA GLU A 102 -29.91 7.81 3.22
C GLU A 102 -29.44 6.75 2.22
N VAL A 103 -29.02 5.60 2.73
CA VAL A 103 -28.47 4.48 1.95
C VAL A 103 -29.31 3.25 2.22
N THR A 104 -29.76 2.58 1.15
CA THR A 104 -30.45 1.29 1.17
C THR A 104 -29.71 0.29 0.30
N GLY A 105 -29.39 -0.87 0.87
CA GLY A 105 -28.62 -1.91 0.19
C GLY A 105 -28.50 -3.18 1.01
N GLU A 106 -27.84 -4.19 0.47
CA GLU A 106 -27.53 -5.45 1.15
C GLU A 106 -26.29 -5.28 2.02
N ALA A 107 -26.38 -5.62 3.32
CA ALA A 107 -25.21 -5.64 4.21
C ALA A 107 -24.45 -6.97 4.06
N SER A 108 -23.13 -6.91 3.98
CA SER A 108 -22.28 -8.10 3.79
C SER A 108 -20.82 -7.86 4.20
N GLU A 109 -20.06 -8.95 4.33
CA GLU A 109 -18.60 -8.90 4.39
C GLU A 109 -18.00 -9.04 3.00
N HIS A 110 -17.10 -8.13 2.63
CA HIS A 110 -16.28 -8.22 1.42
C HIS A 110 -14.79 -8.31 1.77
N GLU A 111 -14.19 -9.49 1.63
CA GLU A 111 -12.78 -9.75 1.99
C GLU A 111 -12.45 -9.31 3.44
N GLY A 112 -13.44 -9.39 4.34
CA GLY A 112 -13.34 -9.03 5.75
C GLY A 112 -13.77 -7.60 6.11
N LEU A 113 -14.12 -6.74 5.13
CA LEU A 113 -14.68 -5.42 5.37
C LEU A 113 -16.20 -5.49 5.45
N THR A 114 -16.81 -4.90 6.49
CA THR A 114 -18.27 -4.74 6.53
C THR A 114 -18.71 -3.61 5.60
N GLU A 115 -19.59 -3.93 4.64
CA GLU A 115 -20.09 -2.98 3.65
C GLU A 115 -21.58 -3.10 3.37
N ILE A 116 -22.16 -2.05 2.81
CA ILE A 116 -23.49 -2.05 2.18
C ILE A 116 -23.30 -1.99 0.67
N SER A 117 -23.67 -3.05 -0.03
CA SER A 117 -23.84 -3.04 -1.48
C SER A 117 -25.14 -2.31 -1.83
N GLN A 118 -25.03 -1.09 -2.35
CA GLN A 118 -26.21 -0.24 -2.58
C GLN A 118 -27.17 -0.86 -3.63
N ALA A 119 -28.47 -0.66 -3.44
CA ALA A 119 -29.45 -0.97 -4.47
C ALA A 119 -29.38 0.04 -5.62
N ALA A 120 -30.01 -0.28 -6.76
CA ALA A 120 -30.26 0.72 -7.81
C ALA A 120 -31.08 1.89 -7.22
N ASP A 121 -30.59 3.12 -7.39
CA ASP A 121 -31.14 4.33 -6.74
C ASP A 121 -31.18 4.25 -5.20
N GLY A 122 -30.32 3.42 -4.60
CA GLY A 122 -30.27 3.15 -3.17
C GLY A 122 -29.64 4.27 -2.34
N VAL A 123 -29.22 5.38 -2.94
CA VAL A 123 -28.60 6.52 -2.25
C VAL A 123 -29.40 7.77 -2.54
N THR A 124 -29.82 8.45 -1.49
CA THR A 124 -30.51 9.74 -1.58
C THR A 124 -29.79 10.76 -0.70
N VAL A 125 -29.33 11.87 -1.30
CA VAL A 125 -28.85 13.03 -0.53
C VAL A 125 -30.05 13.73 0.10
N LEU A 126 -29.99 13.93 1.42
CA LEU A 126 -31.04 14.50 2.22
C LEU A 126 -30.83 16.02 2.37
N ASP A 127 -31.91 16.80 2.18
CA ASP A 127 -31.88 18.25 2.40
C ASP A 127 -31.85 18.63 3.89
N GLU A 128 -32.13 17.68 4.78
CA GLU A 128 -32.15 17.95 6.21
C GLU A 128 -30.72 18.06 6.78
N PRO A 129 -30.43 19.07 7.61
CA PRO A 129 -29.09 19.26 8.14
C PRO A 129 -28.72 18.12 9.10
N ALA A 130 -27.53 17.55 8.91
CA ALA A 130 -26.88 16.66 9.86
C ALA A 130 -25.76 17.39 10.62
N GLU A 131 -25.51 16.99 11.87
CA GLU A 131 -24.30 17.41 12.57
C GLU A 131 -23.09 16.78 11.87
N ALA A 132 -22.06 17.60 11.60
CA ALA A 132 -20.83 17.11 11.00
C ALA A 132 -20.16 16.06 11.91
N VAL A 133 -19.66 15.00 11.28
CA VAL A 133 -18.82 14.01 11.94
C VAL A 133 -17.55 14.66 12.49
N LYS A 134 -17.08 14.20 13.64
CA LYS A 134 -15.83 14.62 14.26
C LYS A 134 -14.79 13.50 14.06
N PRO A 135 -13.59 13.78 13.54
CA PRO A 135 -12.54 12.77 13.50
C PRO A 135 -12.21 12.25 14.90
N ALA A 136 -12.13 10.94 15.06
CA ALA A 136 -11.78 10.34 16.36
C ALA A 136 -10.29 10.53 16.68
N GLU A 137 -10.01 11.27 17.75
CA GLU A 137 -8.66 11.53 18.25
C GLU A 137 -8.17 10.36 19.11
N ILE A 138 -7.79 9.26 18.47
CA ILE A 138 -7.37 8.03 19.15
C ILE A 138 -5.92 7.64 18.82
N ALA A 139 -5.25 6.98 19.76
CA ALA A 139 -4.04 6.23 19.43
C ALA A 139 -4.41 5.01 18.58
N TYR A 140 -3.49 4.56 17.71
CA TYR A 140 -3.74 3.37 16.90
C TYR A 140 -4.03 2.15 17.78
N PRO A 141 -5.18 1.47 17.62
CA PRO A 141 -5.52 0.32 18.44
C PRO A 141 -4.58 -0.87 18.21
N ALA A 142 -4.19 -1.53 19.31
CA ALA A 142 -3.15 -2.56 19.32
C ALA A 142 -3.67 -3.98 19.05
N THR A 143 -4.99 -4.19 19.01
CA THR A 143 -5.60 -5.48 18.71
C THR A 143 -6.64 -5.31 17.61
N ASP A 144 -6.90 -6.36 16.84
CA ASP A 144 -7.87 -6.30 15.76
C ASP A 144 -9.26 -6.00 16.29
N GLU A 145 -9.67 -6.58 17.41
CA GLU A 145 -10.99 -6.30 18.01
C GLU A 145 -11.17 -4.82 18.38
N ALA A 146 -10.09 -4.13 18.74
CA ALA A 146 -10.13 -2.71 19.03
C ALA A 146 -10.08 -1.84 17.77
N ARG A 147 -9.60 -2.37 16.64
CA ARG A 147 -9.65 -1.72 15.32
C ARG A 147 -11.02 -1.88 14.67
N GLU A 148 -11.65 -3.05 14.82
CA GLU A 148 -13.02 -3.32 14.36
C GLU A 148 -14.02 -2.31 14.91
N ALA A 149 -13.86 -1.92 16.18
CA ALA A 149 -14.70 -0.89 16.78
C ALA A 149 -14.64 0.46 16.02
N TYR A 150 -13.62 0.72 15.20
CA TYR A 150 -13.45 1.94 14.41
C TYR A 150 -13.40 1.69 12.90
N GLU A 151 -13.79 0.51 12.42
CA GLU A 151 -13.74 0.16 11.00
C GLU A 151 -14.57 1.15 10.15
N GLY A 152 -13.94 1.76 9.15
CA GLY A 152 -14.54 2.77 8.27
C GLY A 152 -14.66 4.17 8.86
N MET A 153 -14.31 4.37 10.14
CA MET A 153 -14.47 5.68 10.79
C MET A 153 -13.39 6.68 10.38
N LEU A 154 -13.79 7.95 10.40
CA LEU A 154 -12.87 9.07 10.24
C LEU A 154 -12.04 9.25 11.52
N LEU A 155 -10.73 9.09 11.42
CA LEU A 155 -9.78 9.21 12.51
C LEU A 155 -8.89 10.44 12.35
N ALA A 156 -8.48 11.00 13.48
CA ALA A 156 -7.32 11.87 13.61
C ALA A 156 -6.26 11.12 14.44
N PRO A 157 -5.39 10.31 13.81
CA PRO A 157 -4.48 9.42 14.52
C PRO A 157 -3.56 10.16 15.50
N GLN A 158 -3.56 9.73 16.75
CA GLN A 158 -2.75 10.29 17.83
C GLN A 158 -1.50 9.45 18.09
N GLY A 159 -0.45 10.10 18.59
CA GLY A 159 0.82 9.47 18.88
C GLY A 159 1.84 9.66 17.76
N SER A 160 2.90 8.85 17.79
CA SER A 160 3.95 8.88 16.78
C SER A 160 3.74 7.76 15.78
N PHE A 161 4.09 8.01 14.51
CA PHE A 161 4.15 6.99 13.49
C PHE A 161 5.50 7.06 12.78
N THR A 162 6.00 5.91 12.34
CA THR A 162 7.29 5.78 11.65
C THR A 162 7.13 4.93 10.40
N VAL A 163 7.69 5.37 9.28
CA VAL A 163 7.74 4.55 8.05
C VAL A 163 8.57 3.30 8.33
N SER A 164 7.96 2.14 8.15
CA SER A 164 8.60 0.84 8.35
C SER A 164 8.99 0.17 7.05
N ASP A 165 8.17 0.27 6.01
CA ASP A 165 8.40 -0.36 4.72
C ASP A 165 7.91 0.54 3.57
N ASN A 166 8.58 0.44 2.43
CA ASN A 166 8.28 1.18 1.20
C ASN A 166 8.33 0.30 -0.06
N TYR A 167 8.35 -1.03 0.09
CA TYR A 167 8.42 -1.99 -1.00
C TYR A 167 7.22 -1.85 -1.95
N ASP A 168 6.02 -1.68 -1.40
CA ASP A 168 4.78 -1.57 -2.19
C ASP A 168 4.54 -0.18 -2.78
N ALA A 169 5.38 0.81 -2.45
CA ALA A 169 5.19 2.19 -2.89
C ALA A 169 5.24 2.35 -4.42
N ASN A 170 5.98 1.50 -5.14
CA ASN A 170 6.04 1.54 -6.61
C ASN A 170 5.00 0.66 -7.30
N PHE A 171 4.20 -0.09 -6.54
CA PHE A 171 3.17 -0.99 -7.05
C PHE A 171 1.79 -0.45 -6.74
N PHE A 172 1.56 0.02 -5.52
CA PHE A 172 0.24 0.40 -5.00
C PHE A 172 0.25 1.76 -4.29
N ALA A 173 1.33 2.55 -4.46
CA ALA A 173 1.52 3.82 -3.74
C ALA A 173 1.34 3.73 -2.21
N GLU A 174 1.63 2.56 -1.65
CA GLU A 174 1.40 2.21 -0.26
C GLU A 174 2.70 2.21 0.55
N PHE A 175 2.62 2.60 1.82
CA PHE A 175 3.72 2.45 2.79
C PHE A 175 3.24 1.68 4.02
N THR A 176 4.09 0.81 4.58
CA THR A 176 3.82 0.25 5.92
C THR A 176 4.32 1.23 6.97
N LEU A 177 3.44 1.65 7.87
CA LEU A 177 3.76 2.44 9.05
C LEU A 177 3.80 1.56 10.30
N ALA A 178 4.62 1.97 11.25
CA ALA A 178 4.60 1.47 12.62
C ALA A 178 4.03 2.58 13.52
N SER A 179 3.01 2.26 14.30
CA SER A 179 2.67 3.05 15.49
C SER A 179 3.89 3.03 16.45
N GLY A 180 4.34 4.22 16.86
CA GLY A 180 5.55 4.46 17.63
C GLY A 180 6.68 5.17 16.87
N THR A 181 7.83 5.28 17.52
CA THR A 181 8.99 6.05 17.05
C THR A 181 10.06 5.20 16.34
N THR A 182 9.79 3.91 16.12
CA THR A 182 10.74 2.98 15.51
C THR A 182 10.05 2.08 14.48
N PRO A 183 10.73 1.72 13.37
CA PRO A 183 10.25 0.73 12.42
C PRO A 183 9.92 -0.62 13.07
N LEU A 184 9.11 -1.42 12.38
CA LEU A 184 8.91 -2.84 12.68
C LEU A 184 10.23 -3.60 12.45
N ARG A 185 10.50 -4.59 13.29
CA ARG A 185 11.73 -5.40 13.21
C ARG A 185 11.44 -6.71 12.50
N GLN A 186 12.37 -7.20 11.69
CA GLN A 186 12.27 -8.56 11.17
C GLN A 186 12.52 -9.52 12.34
N PRO A 187 11.58 -10.41 12.73
CA PRO A 187 11.73 -11.19 13.96
C PRO A 187 13.07 -11.94 14.07
N THR A 188 13.54 -12.47 12.95
CA THR A 188 14.78 -13.26 12.87
C THR A 188 16.07 -12.43 12.76
N ASP A 189 15.96 -11.10 12.66
CA ASP A 189 17.12 -10.19 12.75
C ASP A 189 17.56 -9.93 14.21
N ALA A 190 16.63 -10.09 15.15
CA ALA A 190 16.81 -9.75 16.56
C ALA A 190 16.74 -10.98 17.47
N ALA A 191 16.05 -12.03 17.04
CA ALA A 191 15.89 -13.26 17.80
C ALA A 191 16.10 -14.52 16.95
N ALA A 192 16.36 -15.66 17.60
CA ALA A 192 16.53 -16.93 16.90
C ALA A 192 15.20 -17.40 16.28
N PRO A 193 15.19 -17.97 15.06
CA PRO A 193 13.98 -18.51 14.46
C PRO A 193 13.28 -19.53 15.37
N GLY A 194 11.97 -19.37 15.58
CA GLY A 194 11.15 -20.25 16.40
C GLY A 194 11.30 -20.08 17.92
N SER A 195 11.96 -19.01 18.38
CA SER A 195 12.03 -18.66 19.80
C SER A 195 10.83 -17.82 20.26
N ASP A 196 10.51 -17.87 21.55
CA ASP A 196 9.47 -17.02 22.18
C ASP A 196 9.75 -15.52 21.94
N GLU A 197 11.02 -15.15 21.86
CA GLU A 197 11.46 -13.77 21.65
C GLU A 197 11.21 -13.31 20.20
N ALA A 198 11.32 -14.21 19.22
CA ALA A 198 10.90 -13.93 17.84
C ALA A 198 9.37 -13.79 17.74
N ALA A 199 8.62 -14.67 18.42
CA ALA A 199 7.15 -14.59 18.47
C ALA A 199 6.66 -13.30 19.16
N ALA A 200 7.37 -12.82 20.18
CA ALA A 200 7.06 -11.54 20.83
C ALA A 200 7.27 -10.34 19.89
N ILE A 201 8.27 -10.38 19.01
CA ILE A 201 8.48 -9.34 17.99
C ILE A 201 7.40 -9.39 16.93
N GLU A 202 6.97 -10.58 16.51
CA GLU A 202 5.85 -10.76 15.58
C GLU A 202 4.55 -10.16 16.16
N ALA A 203 4.21 -10.50 17.40
CA ALA A 203 3.04 -9.92 18.08
C ALA A 203 3.13 -8.38 18.26
N ASP A 204 4.33 -7.84 18.53
CA ASP A 204 4.54 -6.38 18.57
C ASP A 204 4.36 -5.74 17.18
N ASN A 205 4.80 -6.41 16.12
CA ASN A 205 4.60 -5.94 14.77
C ASN A 205 3.11 -5.92 14.42
N ASP A 206 2.37 -7.00 14.69
CA ASP A 206 0.93 -7.10 14.42
C ASP A 206 0.15 -6.01 15.16
N ALA A 207 0.54 -5.71 16.40
CA ALA A 207 -0.06 -4.67 17.21
C ALA A 207 0.19 -3.24 16.68
N ARG A 208 1.30 -3.00 15.98
CA ARG A 208 1.73 -1.64 15.58
C ARG A 208 1.63 -1.37 14.09
N ALA A 209 1.53 -2.39 13.25
CA ALA A 209 1.52 -2.26 11.80
C ALA A 209 0.20 -1.67 11.30
N VAL A 210 0.30 -0.72 10.38
CA VAL A 210 -0.82 -0.17 9.60
C VAL A 210 -0.29 0.29 8.24
N LYS A 211 -1.06 0.09 7.17
CA LYS A 211 -0.69 0.63 5.86
C LYS A 211 -1.14 2.10 5.75
N LEU A 212 -0.38 2.91 5.02
CA LEU A 212 -0.81 4.20 4.52
C LEU A 212 -0.98 4.04 3.02
N ASP A 213 -2.20 4.29 2.55
CA ASP A 213 -2.64 3.99 1.19
C ASP A 213 -2.99 5.28 0.43
N ASP A 214 -3.28 5.19 -0.87
CA ASP A 214 -3.63 6.33 -1.73
C ASP A 214 -5.13 6.43 -2.05
N GLY A 215 -5.97 5.55 -1.49
CA GLY A 215 -7.40 5.52 -1.79
C GLY A 215 -7.73 4.89 -3.15
N ALA A 216 -6.90 3.98 -3.65
CA ALA A 216 -7.12 3.28 -4.91
C ALA A 216 -6.66 1.80 -4.89
N SER A 217 -7.14 1.02 -5.85
CA SER A 217 -6.74 -0.35 -6.14
C SER A 217 -5.80 -0.46 -7.36
N ILE A 218 -5.18 0.65 -7.76
CA ILE A 218 -4.34 0.74 -8.97
C ILE A 218 -3.01 0.01 -8.75
N ASN A 219 -2.66 -0.92 -9.66
CA ASN A 219 -1.32 -1.47 -9.75
C ASN A 219 -0.48 -0.69 -10.77
N PHE A 220 0.35 0.24 -10.29
CA PHE A 220 1.22 1.09 -11.10
C PHE A 220 2.32 0.32 -11.88
N SER A 221 2.43 -1.00 -11.70
CA SER A 221 3.31 -1.86 -12.48
C SER A 221 2.64 -2.54 -13.68
N ASP A 222 1.32 -2.45 -13.80
CA ASP A 222 0.52 -3.16 -14.80
C ASP A 222 0.04 -2.26 -15.94
N GLY A 223 -0.02 -2.84 -17.15
CA GLY A 223 -0.68 -2.26 -18.33
C GLY A 223 -0.42 -0.77 -18.56
N ASP A 224 -1.53 -0.04 -18.73
CA ASP A 224 -1.53 1.42 -18.95
C ASP A 224 -1.32 2.21 -17.66
N ASP A 225 -1.54 1.61 -16.49
CA ASP A 225 -1.40 2.24 -15.17
C ASP A 225 0.06 2.64 -14.89
N ARG A 226 1.03 1.98 -15.54
CA ARG A 226 2.45 2.38 -15.58
C ARG A 226 2.70 3.80 -16.09
N ASN A 227 1.70 4.41 -16.73
CA ASN A 227 1.76 5.78 -17.22
C ASN A 227 1.18 6.79 -16.23
N ILE A 228 0.51 6.35 -15.16
CA ILE A 228 -0.03 7.20 -14.11
C ILE A 228 1.12 7.63 -13.20
N PRO A 229 1.29 8.93 -12.94
CA PRO A 229 2.31 9.39 -12.01
C PRO A 229 1.97 8.98 -10.56
N LEU A 230 2.92 8.33 -9.88
CA LEU A 230 2.77 7.85 -8.51
C LEU A 230 2.54 9.00 -7.51
N PRO A 231 1.51 8.94 -6.64
CA PRO A 231 1.38 9.86 -5.52
C PRO A 231 2.51 9.64 -4.49
N TYR A 232 2.61 10.53 -3.49
CA TYR A 232 3.66 10.57 -2.45
C TYR A 232 5.11 10.77 -2.91
N LEU A 233 5.49 10.40 -4.13
CA LEU A 233 6.89 10.32 -4.58
C LEU A 233 7.35 11.49 -5.47
N LEU A 234 6.42 12.31 -5.96
CA LEU A 234 6.72 13.33 -6.97
C LEU A 234 6.99 14.73 -6.42
N SER A 235 6.72 14.95 -5.13
CA SER A 235 7.00 16.22 -4.49
C SER A 235 8.45 16.27 -3.98
N PRO A 236 9.25 17.32 -4.27
CA PRO A 236 10.56 17.51 -3.63
C PRO A 236 10.45 17.72 -2.10
N LYS A 237 9.22 17.80 -1.56
CA LYS A 237 8.92 17.78 -0.12
C LYS A 237 9.09 16.37 0.49
N THR A 238 8.89 15.30 -0.26
CA THR A 238 8.78 13.93 0.24
C THR A 238 10.00 13.06 -0.12
N GLN A 239 10.99 13.00 0.79
CA GLN A 239 11.94 11.88 0.80
C GLN A 239 11.42 10.84 1.78
N VAL A 240 10.54 9.96 1.30
CA VAL A 240 10.06 8.85 2.13
C VAL A 240 11.20 7.85 2.33
N ARG A 241 11.51 7.57 3.59
CA ARG A 241 12.60 6.69 4.01
C ARG A 241 12.12 5.85 5.17
N THR A 242 12.46 4.57 5.20
CA THR A 242 12.33 3.77 6.42
C THR A 242 13.00 4.47 7.59
N GLY A 243 12.30 4.53 8.74
CA GLY A 243 12.71 5.28 9.92
C GLY A 243 12.31 6.76 9.90
N ALA A 244 11.71 7.28 8.84
CA ALA A 244 11.17 8.63 8.83
C ALA A 244 9.93 8.72 9.75
N PRO A 245 9.84 9.74 10.63
CA PRO A 245 8.61 9.99 11.36
C PRO A 245 7.52 10.50 10.40
N VAL A 246 6.28 10.17 10.69
CA VAL A 246 5.09 10.59 9.95
C VAL A 246 4.25 11.49 10.83
N THR A 247 3.78 12.60 10.27
CA THR A 247 2.79 13.49 10.89
C THR A 247 1.54 13.45 10.04
N PHE A 248 0.37 13.27 10.67
CA PHE A 248 -0.92 13.40 10.00
C PHE A 248 -1.35 14.87 10.03
N ASP A 249 -1.53 15.46 8.85
CA ASP A 249 -1.95 16.83 8.65
C ASP A 249 -3.47 16.94 8.35
N ALA A 250 -4.10 15.82 8.01
CA ALA A 250 -5.54 15.68 7.81
C ALA A 250 -6.07 14.36 8.39
N PRO A 251 -7.38 14.28 8.68
CA PRO A 251 -8.04 13.04 9.04
C PRO A 251 -7.96 11.97 7.94
N VAL A 252 -8.00 10.71 8.35
CA VAL A 252 -7.96 9.52 7.48
C VAL A 252 -9.05 8.55 7.87
N VAL A 253 -9.49 7.69 6.96
CA VAL A 253 -10.39 6.58 7.29
C VAL A 253 -9.58 5.37 7.74
N LEU A 254 -9.93 4.76 8.87
CA LEU A 254 -9.41 3.43 9.21
C LEU A 254 -10.18 2.38 8.42
N ASP A 255 -9.47 1.54 7.68
CA ASP A 255 -10.06 0.68 6.68
C ASP A 255 -9.42 -0.72 6.73
N TRP A 256 -10.20 -1.73 6.40
CA TRP A 256 -9.74 -3.09 6.20
C TRP A 256 -9.91 -3.46 4.72
N ARG A 257 -8.82 -3.84 4.05
CA ARG A 257 -8.85 -4.44 2.72
C ARG A 257 -7.51 -5.10 2.42
N TYR A 258 -7.51 -6.03 1.47
CA TYR A 258 -6.32 -6.79 1.04
C TYR A 258 -5.53 -7.36 2.23
N ASP A 259 -6.23 -7.94 3.20
CA ASP A 259 -5.69 -8.58 4.40
C ASP A 259 -4.85 -7.65 5.31
N ALA A 260 -5.13 -6.35 5.33
CA ALA A 260 -4.44 -5.40 6.19
C ALA A 260 -5.27 -4.17 6.58
N TRP A 261 -5.13 -3.76 7.85
CA TRP A 261 -5.55 -2.45 8.34
C TRP A 261 -4.77 -1.33 7.69
N ARG A 262 -5.48 -0.28 7.29
CA ARG A 262 -4.90 0.83 6.57
C ARG A 262 -5.57 2.17 6.87
N PHE A 263 -4.81 3.23 6.63
CA PHE A 263 -5.29 4.59 6.61
C PHE A 263 -5.50 5.04 5.17
N GLN A 264 -6.74 5.38 4.86
CA GLN A 264 -7.13 5.93 3.57
C GLN A 264 -7.28 7.45 3.64
N PRO A 265 -6.80 8.21 2.64
CA PRO A 265 -7.21 9.60 2.47
C PRO A 265 -8.73 9.67 2.19
N THR A 266 -9.38 10.78 2.51
CA THR A 266 -10.85 10.92 2.33
C THR A 266 -11.29 10.97 0.87
N THR A 267 -10.35 11.05 -0.07
CA THR A 267 -10.54 10.93 -1.51
C THR A 267 -9.28 10.32 -2.10
N GLN A 268 -9.36 9.70 -3.28
CA GLN A 268 -8.17 9.21 -3.97
C GLN A 268 -7.07 10.27 -4.07
N LEU A 269 -5.89 9.94 -3.54
CA LEU A 269 -4.68 10.72 -3.68
C LEU A 269 -4.03 10.41 -5.03
N THR A 270 -3.66 11.47 -5.74
CA THR A 270 -2.98 11.41 -7.03
C THR A 270 -1.86 12.44 -7.05
N ALA A 271 -0.94 12.31 -8.00
CA ALA A 271 0.07 13.33 -8.23
C ALA A 271 -0.50 14.73 -8.58
N ALA A 272 -1.77 14.82 -9.00
CA ALA A 272 -2.39 16.07 -9.43
C ALA A 272 -3.10 16.82 -8.30
N ASN A 273 -3.43 16.15 -7.20
CA ASN A 273 -4.16 16.72 -6.05
C ASN A 273 -3.40 16.56 -4.72
N ASP A 274 -2.10 16.21 -4.76
CA ASP A 274 -1.28 15.93 -3.58
C ASP A 274 -1.30 17.07 -2.55
N ASP A 275 -1.10 18.32 -2.99
CA ASP A 275 -1.11 19.49 -2.11
C ASP A 275 -2.45 19.71 -1.37
N ALA A 276 -3.55 19.07 -1.80
CA ALA A 276 -4.88 19.22 -1.20
C ALA A 276 -5.36 17.97 -0.44
N VAL A 277 -4.91 16.78 -0.84
CA VAL A 277 -5.45 15.50 -0.37
C VAL A 277 -4.45 14.70 0.46
N ASP A 278 -3.14 14.96 0.33
CA ASP A 278 -2.11 14.21 1.06
C ASP A 278 -2.34 14.36 2.58
N PRO A 279 -2.68 13.25 3.29
CA PRO A 279 -3.01 13.33 4.69
C PRO A 279 -1.77 13.44 5.57
N VAL A 280 -0.56 13.29 5.03
CA VAL A 280 0.66 13.17 5.83
C VAL A 280 1.83 14.02 5.35
N THR A 281 2.69 14.38 6.30
CA THR A 281 4.05 14.87 6.03
C THR A 281 5.07 13.87 6.56
N PHE A 282 5.99 13.46 5.67
CA PHE A 282 7.14 12.63 6.04
C PHE A 282 8.33 13.47 6.53
N GLY A 283 8.85 13.13 7.69
CA GLY A 283 10.03 13.76 8.26
C GLY A 283 11.32 13.47 7.47
N LYS A 284 12.20 14.46 7.41
CA LYS A 284 13.49 14.33 6.71
C LYS A 284 14.55 13.70 7.62
N THR A 285 14.96 12.48 7.30
CA THR A 285 15.99 11.73 8.04
C THR A 285 17.33 11.62 7.30
N ARG A 286 17.46 12.28 6.14
CA ARG A 286 18.70 12.22 5.35
C ARG A 286 19.78 13.14 5.91
N GLU A 287 20.78 12.53 6.51
CA GLU A 287 22.03 13.20 6.85
C GLU A 287 22.85 13.56 5.60
N ALA A 288 23.57 14.69 5.66
CA ALA A 288 24.44 15.13 4.57
C ALA A 288 25.67 14.22 4.40
N ARG A 289 26.12 13.60 5.49
CA ARG A 289 27.20 12.61 5.56
C ARG A 289 27.03 11.74 6.81
N PRO A 290 27.56 10.52 6.84
CA PRO A 290 27.60 9.71 8.06
C PRO A 290 28.33 10.42 9.20
N ALA A 291 27.98 10.06 10.44
CA ALA A 291 28.73 10.50 11.61
C ALA A 291 30.17 9.93 11.56
N ASP A 292 31.13 10.71 12.04
CA ASP A 292 32.51 10.24 12.20
C ASP A 292 32.57 9.23 13.35
N VAL A 293 33.03 8.01 13.05
CA VAL A 293 33.22 6.93 14.03
C VAL A 293 34.67 6.85 14.52
N GLY A 294 35.56 7.73 14.03
CA GLY A 294 36.99 7.73 14.29
C GLY A 294 37.72 6.59 13.58
N GLY A 295 38.98 6.38 13.96
CA GLY A 295 39.85 5.35 13.39
C GLY A 295 40.80 5.86 12.31
N SER A 296 41.55 4.93 11.71
CA SER A 296 42.55 5.21 10.66
C SER A 296 42.38 4.33 9.42
N VAL A 297 41.32 3.51 9.39
CA VAL A 297 41.01 2.59 8.29
C VAL A 297 39.52 2.69 7.99
N GLN A 298 39.19 2.85 6.71
CA GLN A 298 37.84 2.87 6.17
C GLN A 298 37.55 1.53 5.48
N LEU A 299 36.54 0.82 5.98
CA LEU A 299 36.08 -0.45 5.41
C LEU A 299 34.69 -0.26 4.80
N ALA A 300 34.47 -0.83 3.63
CA ALA A 300 33.15 -0.89 2.99
C ALA A 300 32.79 -2.32 2.55
N THR A 301 31.49 -2.62 2.59
CA THR A 301 30.87 -3.77 1.90
C THR A 301 29.95 -3.19 0.83
N PHE A 302 29.95 -3.79 -0.36
CA PHE A 302 29.15 -3.31 -1.47
C PHE A 302 28.66 -4.46 -2.33
N ASN A 303 27.38 -4.79 -2.17
CA ASN A 303 26.67 -5.67 -3.08
C ASN A 303 26.44 -4.92 -4.40
N VAL A 304 27.09 -5.37 -5.47
CA VAL A 304 27.04 -4.69 -6.78
C VAL A 304 25.89 -5.15 -7.68
N LEU A 305 24.94 -5.92 -7.11
CA LEU A 305 23.69 -6.35 -7.72
C LEU A 305 23.86 -7.05 -9.08
N ASN A 306 24.40 -8.27 -9.03
CA ASN A 306 24.70 -9.14 -10.18
C ASN A 306 25.62 -8.47 -11.23
N TYR A 307 26.82 -8.04 -10.84
CA TYR A 307 27.83 -7.60 -11.81
C TYR A 307 28.41 -8.80 -12.57
N PHE A 308 27.64 -9.28 -13.55
CA PHE A 308 27.92 -10.53 -14.24
C PHE A 308 28.30 -10.27 -15.71
N THR A 309 29.49 -10.72 -16.10
CA THR A 309 30.11 -10.35 -17.38
C THR A 309 29.67 -11.23 -18.55
N THR A 310 28.99 -12.34 -18.26
CA THR A 310 28.28 -13.15 -19.24
C THR A 310 26.89 -12.59 -19.42
N THR A 311 26.72 -11.82 -20.49
CA THR A 311 25.46 -11.15 -20.83
C THR A 311 24.48 -12.13 -21.46
N GLY A 312 23.19 -11.90 -21.23
CA GLY A 312 22.13 -12.80 -21.69
C GLY A 312 22.07 -12.97 -23.21
N ASP A 313 22.38 -11.92 -23.96
CA ASP A 313 22.45 -11.95 -25.43
C ASP A 313 23.50 -12.92 -26.01
N ARG A 314 24.35 -13.50 -25.17
CA ARG A 314 25.33 -14.53 -25.54
C ARG A 314 24.86 -15.96 -25.30
N LEU A 315 23.68 -16.13 -24.69
CA LEU A 315 23.11 -17.43 -24.37
C LEU A 315 21.73 -17.59 -25.01
N ASP A 316 21.40 -18.81 -25.38
CA ASP A 316 20.08 -19.15 -25.88
C ASP A 316 19.09 -19.32 -24.71
N GLY A 317 17.81 -19.03 -24.96
CA GLY A 317 16.73 -19.25 -24.00
C GLY A 317 16.53 -18.15 -22.94
N CYS A 318 17.39 -17.13 -22.91
CA CYS A 318 17.22 -16.03 -21.96
C CYS A 318 15.94 -15.22 -22.21
N SER A 319 15.25 -14.91 -21.12
CA SER A 319 14.19 -13.90 -21.03
C SER A 319 14.72 -12.67 -20.28
N TYR A 320 14.11 -11.51 -20.51
CA TYR A 320 14.64 -10.23 -20.04
C TYR A 320 13.61 -9.41 -19.29
N TYR A 321 14.08 -8.71 -18.25
CA TYR A 321 13.39 -7.51 -17.77
C TYR A 321 13.53 -6.41 -18.81
N ARG A 322 12.44 -5.68 -19.05
CA ARG A 322 12.39 -4.60 -20.03
C ARG A 322 12.11 -3.27 -19.35
N ASP A 323 12.74 -2.21 -19.85
CA ASP A 323 12.36 -0.87 -19.47
C ASP A 323 11.00 -0.46 -20.07
N ARG A 324 10.58 0.78 -19.80
CA ARG A 324 9.30 1.33 -20.29
C ARG A 324 9.23 1.40 -21.82
N GLU A 325 10.35 1.50 -22.52
CA GLU A 325 10.42 1.52 -23.98
C GLU A 325 10.50 0.10 -24.57
N GLY A 326 10.52 -0.93 -23.72
CA GLY A 326 10.61 -2.32 -24.13
C GLY A 326 12.04 -2.80 -24.38
N ASN A 327 13.07 -2.00 -24.08
CA ASN A 327 14.46 -2.41 -24.26
C ASN A 327 14.83 -3.46 -23.21
N PRO A 328 15.51 -4.57 -23.57
CA PRO A 328 15.99 -5.55 -22.59
C PRO A 328 17.13 -4.94 -21.76
N ILE A 329 17.01 -5.00 -20.42
CA ILE A 329 17.97 -4.38 -19.49
C ILE A 329 18.79 -5.42 -18.73
N ALA A 330 18.13 -6.43 -18.15
CA ALA A 330 18.75 -7.49 -17.37
C ALA A 330 18.08 -8.83 -17.67
N VAL A 331 18.80 -9.93 -17.42
CA VAL A 331 18.25 -11.28 -17.55
C VAL A 331 17.24 -11.53 -16.44
N ARG A 332 16.04 -11.97 -16.83
CA ARG A 332 14.96 -12.37 -15.91
C ARG A 332 15.05 -13.86 -15.55
N GLY A 333 15.49 -14.69 -16.49
CA GLY A 333 15.61 -16.14 -16.33
C GLY A 333 15.58 -16.86 -17.67
N GLY A 334 15.42 -18.17 -17.67
CA GLY A 334 15.37 -19.01 -18.88
C GLY A 334 16.74 -19.44 -19.42
N CYS A 335 17.82 -18.89 -18.86
CA CYS A 335 19.20 -19.28 -19.13
C CYS A 335 20.05 -19.11 -17.86
N ASP A 336 21.32 -19.54 -17.90
CA ASP A 336 22.22 -19.50 -16.73
C ASP A 336 22.76 -18.09 -16.39
N ALA A 337 22.65 -17.12 -17.31
CA ALA A 337 23.03 -15.73 -17.04
C ALA A 337 22.02 -15.06 -16.09
N ARG A 338 22.50 -14.16 -15.22
CA ARG A 338 21.64 -13.39 -14.29
C ARG A 338 21.89 -11.87 -14.29
N GLY A 339 22.91 -11.40 -15.01
CA GLY A 339 23.29 -9.98 -15.05
C GLY A 339 22.65 -9.22 -16.21
N ALA A 340 23.44 -8.33 -16.82
CA ALA A 340 23.00 -7.49 -17.91
C ALA A 340 22.47 -8.27 -19.13
N ALA A 341 21.46 -7.72 -19.78
CA ALA A 341 20.90 -8.31 -20.99
C ALA A 341 21.91 -8.37 -22.14
N ASN A 342 22.76 -7.35 -22.25
CA ASN A 342 23.73 -7.19 -23.34
C ASN A 342 24.93 -6.34 -22.88
N ALA A 343 25.91 -6.19 -23.76
CA ALA A 343 27.14 -5.44 -23.47
C ALA A 343 26.89 -3.98 -23.06
N GLU A 344 25.92 -3.30 -23.67
CA GLU A 344 25.58 -1.92 -23.34
C GLU A 344 25.09 -1.78 -21.89
N ASN A 345 24.19 -2.67 -21.47
CA ASN A 345 23.68 -2.68 -20.10
C ASN A 345 24.76 -3.07 -19.08
N LEU A 346 25.69 -3.96 -19.45
CA LEU A 346 26.85 -4.29 -18.63
C LEU A 346 27.75 -3.07 -18.43
N GLU A 347 28.02 -2.32 -19.50
CA GLU A 347 28.82 -1.09 -19.42
C GLU A 347 28.12 -0.03 -18.57
N ARG A 348 26.81 0.16 -18.76
CA ARG A 348 25.97 1.06 -17.96
C ARG A 348 26.05 0.73 -16.46
N GLN A 349 26.04 -0.56 -16.12
CA GLN A 349 26.20 -1.04 -14.75
C GLN A 349 27.63 -0.79 -14.25
N GLN A 350 28.65 -1.18 -15.03
CA GLN A 350 30.07 -1.04 -14.69
C GLN A 350 30.46 0.39 -14.37
N VAL A 351 30.04 1.36 -15.20
CA VAL A 351 30.33 2.79 -14.99
C VAL A 351 29.75 3.28 -13.67
N LYS A 352 28.54 2.84 -13.30
CA LYS A 352 27.91 3.22 -12.03
C LYS A 352 28.64 2.61 -10.83
N ILE A 353 29.00 1.33 -10.90
CA ILE A 353 29.73 0.63 -9.84
C ILE A 353 31.12 1.25 -9.62
N VAL A 354 31.89 1.45 -10.69
CA VAL A 354 33.23 2.07 -10.62
C VAL A 354 33.15 3.46 -9.99
N LYS A 355 32.17 4.27 -10.42
CA LYS A 355 31.96 5.61 -9.85
C LYS A 355 31.56 5.56 -8.38
N ALA A 356 30.78 4.57 -7.96
CA ALA A 356 30.40 4.39 -6.56
C ALA A 356 31.61 4.00 -5.72
N ILE A 357 32.37 2.97 -6.12
CA ILE A 357 33.57 2.50 -5.43
C ILE A 357 34.60 3.62 -5.27
N ASN A 358 34.92 4.34 -6.36
CA ASN A 358 35.90 5.43 -6.31
C ASN A 358 35.43 6.64 -5.47
N ARG A 359 34.15 6.72 -5.12
CA ARG A 359 33.59 7.76 -4.23
C ARG A 359 33.42 7.31 -2.79
N LEU A 360 33.52 6.00 -2.50
CA LEU A 360 33.41 5.49 -1.13
C LEU A 360 34.55 6.00 -0.25
N ASP A 361 35.72 6.29 -0.85
CA ASP A 361 36.94 6.67 -0.12
C ASP A 361 37.28 5.64 0.97
N ALA A 362 37.11 4.36 0.65
CA ALA A 362 37.40 3.25 1.54
C ALA A 362 38.78 2.65 1.21
N ASP A 363 39.56 2.34 2.24
CA ASP A 363 40.84 1.65 2.11
C ASP A 363 40.65 0.19 1.65
N VAL A 364 39.56 -0.45 2.09
CA VAL A 364 39.21 -1.83 1.73
C VAL A 364 37.73 -1.91 1.40
N VAL A 365 37.42 -2.50 0.24
CA VAL A 365 36.04 -2.78 -0.20
C VAL A 365 35.84 -4.27 -0.39
N THR A 366 34.88 -4.85 0.33
CA THR A 366 34.36 -6.20 0.08
C THR A 366 33.22 -6.11 -0.91
N LEU A 367 33.21 -7.00 -1.92
CA LEU A 367 32.18 -7.03 -2.97
C LEU A 367 31.36 -8.31 -2.88
N GLU A 368 30.04 -8.18 -2.96
CA GLU A 368 29.10 -9.28 -3.14
C GLU A 368 28.46 -9.21 -4.54
N GLU A 369 27.93 -10.34 -5.01
CA GLU A 369 27.29 -10.44 -6.34
C GLU A 369 28.22 -10.12 -7.54
N ILE A 370 29.48 -10.56 -7.45
CA ILE A 370 30.39 -10.68 -8.60
C ILE A 370 30.18 -12.06 -9.24
N GLU A 371 30.12 -12.11 -10.58
CA GLU A 371 29.91 -13.39 -11.28
C GLU A 371 30.97 -14.43 -10.95
N ASN A 372 30.52 -15.63 -10.60
CA ASN A 372 31.36 -16.82 -10.61
C ASN A 372 31.57 -17.29 -12.07
N SER A 373 32.54 -16.67 -12.76
CA SER A 373 32.74 -16.87 -14.20
C SER A 373 33.14 -18.31 -14.57
N ALA A 374 33.54 -19.13 -13.59
CA ALA A 374 33.84 -20.55 -13.80
C ALA A 374 32.64 -21.37 -14.26
N VAL A 375 31.40 -20.98 -13.90
CA VAL A 375 30.16 -21.63 -14.38
C VAL A 375 30.04 -21.54 -15.91
N PHE A 376 30.63 -20.50 -16.50
CA PHE A 376 30.65 -20.27 -17.95
C PHE A 376 31.95 -20.73 -18.62
N GLY A 377 32.74 -21.59 -17.95
CA GLY A 377 33.99 -22.13 -18.47
C GLY A 377 35.14 -21.12 -18.60
N LYS A 378 35.03 -19.97 -17.92
CA LYS A 378 36.07 -18.92 -17.88
C LYS A 378 36.93 -19.07 -16.64
N ASP A 379 38.03 -18.31 -16.57
CA ASP A 379 38.76 -18.14 -15.32
C ASP A 379 37.81 -17.55 -14.26
N ARG A 380 37.88 -18.07 -13.02
CA ARG A 380 36.98 -17.68 -11.91
C ARG A 380 36.96 -16.16 -11.72
N ASP A 381 38.10 -15.51 -11.85
CA ASP A 381 38.27 -14.09 -11.56
C ASP A 381 38.02 -13.21 -12.79
N THR A 382 37.49 -13.74 -13.89
CA THR A 382 37.26 -12.95 -15.13
C THR A 382 36.40 -11.72 -14.85
N ALA A 383 35.30 -11.87 -14.11
CA ALA A 383 34.43 -10.74 -13.78
C ALA A 383 35.12 -9.72 -12.85
N LEU A 384 35.81 -10.22 -11.81
CA LEU A 384 36.54 -9.38 -10.87
C LEU A 384 37.69 -8.62 -11.53
N GLY A 385 38.46 -9.29 -12.38
CA GLY A 385 39.55 -8.71 -13.16
C GLY A 385 39.03 -7.60 -14.08
N ARG A 386 37.93 -7.84 -14.80
CA ARG A 386 37.29 -6.80 -15.62
C ARG A 386 36.90 -5.57 -14.80
N LEU A 387 36.31 -5.75 -13.61
CA LEU A 387 35.96 -4.63 -12.74
C LEU A 387 37.20 -3.89 -12.25
N THR A 388 38.26 -4.63 -11.90
CA THR A 388 39.55 -4.08 -11.45
C THR A 388 40.21 -3.24 -12.53
N ASP A 389 40.23 -3.74 -13.77
CA ASP A 389 40.74 -2.99 -14.93
C ASP A 389 39.95 -1.68 -15.13
N ALA A 390 38.63 -1.74 -14.97
CA ALA A 390 37.77 -0.55 -15.08
C ALA A 390 38.01 0.46 -13.95
N LEU A 391 38.22 -0.01 -12.72
CA LEU A 391 38.59 0.83 -11.57
C LEU A 391 39.94 1.53 -11.82
N ASN A 392 40.94 0.77 -12.23
CA ASN A 392 42.29 1.27 -12.52
C ASN A 392 42.30 2.28 -13.67
N ALA A 393 41.52 2.04 -14.72
CA ALA A 393 41.36 2.98 -15.82
C ALA A 393 40.70 4.30 -15.37
N ALA A 394 39.79 4.25 -14.38
CA ALA A 394 39.06 5.42 -13.89
C ALA A 394 39.79 6.19 -12.77
N ALA A 395 40.69 5.54 -12.02
CA ALA A 395 41.30 6.11 -10.81
C ALA A 395 42.33 7.21 -11.09
N GLY A 396 42.96 7.24 -12.27
CA GLY A 396 43.95 8.27 -12.65
C GLY A 396 45.18 8.39 -11.72
N GLY A 397 45.33 7.49 -10.74
CA GLY A 397 46.34 7.47 -9.68
C GLY A 397 46.96 6.07 -9.49
N GLU A 398 47.47 5.76 -8.29
CA GLU A 398 48.08 4.45 -7.97
C GLU A 398 47.09 3.29 -8.23
N PRO A 399 47.52 2.16 -8.81
CA PRO A 399 46.64 1.04 -9.13
C PRO A 399 45.96 0.46 -7.88
N VAL A 400 44.68 0.15 -7.99
CA VAL A 400 43.93 -0.65 -7.02
C VAL A 400 44.41 -2.10 -7.11
N ASP A 401 44.97 -2.64 -6.03
CA ASP A 401 45.25 -4.08 -5.89
C ASP A 401 43.97 -4.78 -5.40
N VAL A 402 43.34 -5.55 -6.27
CA VAL A 402 42.14 -6.33 -5.94
C VAL A 402 42.53 -7.79 -5.76
N ARG A 403 42.26 -8.34 -4.57
CA ARG A 403 42.53 -9.75 -4.25
C ARG A 403 41.23 -10.46 -3.90
N ALA A 404 40.93 -11.55 -4.59
CA ALA A 404 39.88 -12.48 -4.18
C ALA A 404 40.33 -13.24 -2.92
N VAL A 405 39.76 -12.91 -1.74
CA VAL A 405 40.24 -13.45 -0.46
C VAL A 405 39.62 -14.81 -0.09
N ALA A 406 38.50 -15.27 -0.69
CA ALA A 406 37.98 -16.62 -0.42
C ALA A 406 36.98 -17.14 -1.46
N ARG A 407 36.85 -18.48 -1.56
CA ARG A 407 35.65 -19.15 -2.10
C ARG A 407 34.54 -19.03 -1.05
N VAL A 408 33.65 -18.04 -1.19
CA VAL A 408 32.33 -18.11 -0.56
C VAL A 408 31.43 -18.80 -1.58
N GLY A 409 31.02 -20.03 -1.30
CA GLY A 409 30.12 -20.78 -2.17
C GLY A 409 28.78 -20.06 -2.29
N THR A 410 28.43 -19.62 -3.49
CA THR A 410 27.05 -19.27 -3.81
C THR A 410 26.23 -20.57 -3.86
N ARG A 411 25.07 -20.61 -3.20
CA ARG A 411 24.08 -21.68 -3.46
C ARG A 411 23.77 -21.67 -4.96
N GLY A 412 23.94 -22.84 -5.59
CA GLY A 412 23.53 -23.09 -6.96
C GLY A 412 22.03 -23.26 -7.09
#